data_AF-A0A0D0DXD4-F1
#
_entry.id   AF-A0A0D0DXD4-F1
#
_cell.length_a   1.000
_cell.length_b   1.000
_cell.length_c   1.000
_cell.angle_alpha   90.00
_cell.angle_beta   90.00
_cell.angle_gamma   90.00
#
_symmetry.space_group_name_H-M   'P 1'
#
loop_
_entity.id
_entity.type
_entity.pdbx_description
1 polymer ?
#
loop_
_entity_poly.entity_id
_entity_poly.type
_entity_poly.pdbx_seq_one_letter_code
_entity_poly.pdbx_strand_id
1 'polypeptide(L)'
;MSHKWAANAYSDLSKHAMEEVSKVIHGSPWVIMHDNINIPMQVFSQHLHNQSHFISGHAATVWVLPEDAKLSPNANCNFLTDQARHSKTQFSYSEILYGDQETNTRLETRYIHHILSVLLNSHDFLGYKHHDADILQQPPPVNELPCGSNHIIQQHIFKTQDQEEASYDRNDKAILGWFRQLGISSEEQLKKTGLEHLIVWFGDQLTAERLRGLWRHHHEDINSYNQMDWMLPTFGWFRLVMAFAN
;
A
#
# COMPACT_ATOMS: atom_id res chain seq x y z
N MET A 1 35.52 4.20 -16.19
CA MET A 1 34.06 4.47 -16.23
C MET A 1 33.83 5.95 -15.97
N SER A 2 33.11 6.66 -16.83
CA SER A 2 32.79 8.09 -16.62
C SER A 2 31.45 8.26 -15.91
N HIS A 3 31.27 9.36 -15.18
CA HIS A 3 29.99 9.71 -14.56
C HIS A 3 28.84 9.73 -15.58
N LYS A 4 29.09 10.25 -16.79
CA LYS A 4 28.12 10.27 -17.89
C LYS A 4 27.69 8.85 -18.31
N TRP A 5 28.64 7.92 -18.39
CA TRP A 5 28.32 6.53 -18.74
C TRP A 5 27.45 5.88 -17.66
N ALA A 6 27.80 6.05 -16.38
CA ALA A 6 27.01 5.51 -15.26
C ALA A 6 25.60 6.11 -15.21
N ALA A 7 25.47 7.44 -15.34
CA ALA A 7 24.17 8.11 -15.35
C ALA A 7 23.28 7.64 -16.51
N ASN A 8 23.85 7.47 -17.71
CA ASN A 8 23.13 6.94 -18.86
C ASN A 8 22.69 5.49 -18.62
N ALA A 9 23.58 4.63 -18.10
CA ALA A 9 23.27 3.24 -17.80
C ALA A 9 22.13 3.11 -16.78
N TYR A 10 22.14 3.92 -15.71
CA TYR A 10 21.04 3.96 -14.74
C TYR A 10 19.73 4.46 -15.35
N SER A 11 19.80 5.49 -16.19
CA SER A 11 18.62 6.00 -16.90
C SER A 11 17.99 4.94 -17.79
N ASP A 12 18.83 4.19 -18.53
CA ASP A 12 18.39 3.12 -19.42
C ASP A 12 17.79 1.95 -18.62
N LEU A 13 18.46 1.48 -17.57
CA LEU A 13 17.93 0.44 -16.68
C LEU A 13 16.58 0.84 -16.07
N SER A 14 16.49 2.08 -15.58
CA SER A 14 15.27 2.64 -15.01
C SER A 14 14.15 2.74 -16.04
N LYS A 15 14.46 3.05 -17.31
CA LYS A 15 13.47 3.07 -18.38
C LYS A 15 12.95 1.66 -18.70
N HIS A 16 13.84 0.68 -18.86
CA HIS A 16 13.45 -0.70 -19.14
C HIS A 16 12.62 -1.29 -18.00
N ALA A 17 13.02 -1.05 -16.74
CA ALA A 17 12.25 -1.49 -15.57
C ALA A 17 10.82 -0.92 -15.58
N MET A 18 10.64 0.36 -15.89
CA MET A 18 9.30 0.96 -15.97
C MET A 18 8.48 0.45 -17.16
N GLU A 19 9.11 0.14 -18.29
CA GLU A 19 8.42 -0.47 -19.44
C GLU A 19 7.92 -1.88 -19.13
N GLU A 20 8.67 -2.67 -18.35
CA GLU A 20 8.23 -3.98 -17.88
C GLU A 20 7.05 -3.86 -16.93
N VAL A 21 7.15 -2.95 -15.95
CA VAL A 21 6.09 -2.67 -14.98
C VAL A 21 4.79 -2.27 -15.67
N SER A 22 4.87 -1.35 -16.64
CA SER A 22 3.70 -0.91 -17.40
C SER A 22 3.02 -2.10 -18.10
N LYS A 23 3.78 -3.03 -18.70
CA LYS A 23 3.19 -4.22 -19.36
C LYS A 23 2.46 -5.13 -18.38
N VAL A 24 3.04 -5.37 -17.20
CA VAL A 24 2.48 -6.29 -16.19
C VAL A 24 1.18 -5.72 -15.60
N ILE A 25 1.15 -4.42 -15.31
CA ILE A 25 0.03 -3.74 -14.66
C ILE A 25 -1.27 -3.74 -15.48
N HIS A 26 -1.18 -3.84 -16.81
CA HIS A 26 -2.37 -3.95 -17.65
C HIS A 26 -3.01 -5.35 -17.61
N GLY A 27 -2.27 -6.38 -17.18
CA GLY A 27 -2.75 -7.77 -17.11
C GLY A 27 -3.20 -8.20 -15.72
N SER A 28 -2.47 -7.76 -14.70
CA SER A 28 -2.56 -8.30 -13.34
C SER A 28 -3.06 -7.28 -12.32
N PRO A 29 -3.74 -7.71 -11.24
CA PRO A 29 -4.11 -6.83 -10.14
C PRO A 29 -2.88 -6.23 -9.47
N TRP A 30 -2.98 -4.98 -9.01
CA TRP A 30 -1.87 -4.29 -8.39
C TRP A 30 -2.35 -3.30 -7.33
N VAL A 31 -1.45 -2.99 -6.42
CA VAL A 31 -1.63 -1.99 -5.36
C VAL A 31 -0.39 -1.10 -5.30
N ILE A 32 -0.56 0.13 -4.85
CA ILE A 32 0.54 1.12 -4.83
C ILE A 32 0.72 1.67 -3.42
N MET A 33 1.97 1.89 -3.03
CA MET A 33 2.34 2.72 -1.90
C MET A 33 3.15 3.90 -2.40
N HIS A 34 2.94 5.06 -1.79
CA HIS A 34 3.90 6.16 -1.94
C HIS A 34 4.18 6.87 -0.64
N ASP A 35 5.40 7.42 -0.54
CA ASP A 35 5.86 8.27 0.55
C ASP A 35 6.46 9.58 0.06
N ASN A 36 6.53 10.50 1.00
CA ASN A 36 7.53 11.55 1.04
C ASN A 36 8.94 11.00 1.22
N ILE A 37 9.85 11.52 0.39
CA ILE A 37 11.28 11.41 0.60
C ILE A 37 11.78 12.79 1.01
N ASN A 38 12.44 12.83 2.17
CA ASN A 38 13.06 14.03 2.69
C ASN A 38 14.52 13.72 2.99
N ILE A 39 15.43 14.20 2.15
CA ILE A 39 16.87 13.98 2.28
C ILE A 39 17.52 15.29 2.74
N PRO A 40 17.87 15.42 4.02
CA PRO A 40 18.63 16.57 4.50
C PRO A 40 20.10 16.41 4.09
N MET A 41 20.57 17.25 3.18
CA MET A 41 22.01 17.37 2.91
C MET A 41 22.62 18.35 3.91
N GLN A 42 23.20 17.79 4.97
CA GLN A 42 23.93 18.57 5.96
C GLN A 42 25.38 18.75 5.54
N VAL A 43 25.80 20.02 5.50
CA VAL A 43 27.18 20.39 5.24
C VAL A 43 27.85 20.68 6.58
N PHE A 44 28.94 19.97 6.87
CA PHE A 44 29.69 20.12 8.13
C PHE A 44 30.76 21.23 8.10
N SER A 45 31.04 21.83 6.94
CA SER A 45 31.96 22.98 6.80
C SER A 45 31.31 24.17 6.08
N GLN A 46 31.21 25.29 6.78
CA GLN A 46 30.66 26.53 6.23
C GLN A 46 31.68 27.24 5.33
N HIS A 47 31.62 26.95 4.04
CA HIS A 47 32.18 27.83 3.00
C HIS A 47 31.03 28.57 2.29
N LEU A 48 31.29 29.77 1.76
CA LEU A 48 30.30 30.66 1.13
C LEU A 48 29.43 30.02 0.03
N HIS A 49 29.84 28.89 -0.55
CA HIS A 49 29.11 28.16 -1.60
C HIS A 49 28.68 26.75 -1.19
N ASN A 50 28.87 26.37 0.08
CA ASN A 50 28.56 25.05 0.60
C ASN A 50 27.40 25.16 1.59
N GLN A 51 26.19 25.37 1.07
CA GLN A 51 24.99 25.51 1.87
C GLN A 51 24.32 24.16 2.08
N SER A 52 23.84 23.93 3.31
CA SER A 52 22.88 22.85 3.57
C SER A 52 21.65 23.04 2.69
N HIS A 53 21.21 21.99 2.02
CA HIS A 53 19.97 22.02 1.25
C HIS A 53 19.10 20.81 1.61
N PHE A 54 17.80 21.00 1.47
CA PHE A 54 16.82 19.97 1.76
C PHE A 54 16.20 19.53 0.44
N ILE A 55 16.38 18.26 0.10
CA ILE A 55 15.75 17.68 -1.08
C ILE A 55 14.46 17.02 -0.60
N SER A 56 13.33 17.53 -1.07
CA SER A 56 12.02 16.93 -0.86
C SER A 56 11.53 16.36 -2.18
N GLY A 57 11.01 15.14 -2.12
CA GLY A 57 10.56 14.36 -3.25
C GLY A 57 9.54 13.33 -2.83
N HIS A 58 9.15 12.48 -3.76
CA HIS A 58 8.31 11.32 -3.49
C HIS A 58 8.93 10.05 -4.07
N ALA A 59 8.70 8.93 -3.40
CA ALA A 59 8.87 7.60 -3.98
C ALA A 59 7.58 6.82 -3.91
N ALA A 60 7.38 5.99 -4.91
CA ALA A 60 6.32 5.01 -4.94
C ALA A 60 6.87 3.61 -5.17
N THR A 61 6.12 2.62 -4.75
CA THR A 61 6.32 1.21 -5.03
C THR A 61 4.98 0.63 -5.45
N VAL A 62 4.96 -0.13 -6.54
CA VAL A 62 3.81 -0.93 -6.94
C VAL A 62 4.09 -2.39 -6.62
N TRP A 63 3.08 -3.06 -6.08
CA TRP A 63 3.07 -4.50 -5.90
C TRP A 63 2.06 -5.11 -6.85
N VAL A 64 2.54 -6.05 -7.66
CA VAL A 64 1.72 -6.85 -8.54
C VAL A 64 1.28 -8.08 -7.77
N LEU A 65 -0.04 -8.23 -7.64
CA LEU A 65 -0.67 -9.33 -6.95
C LEU A 65 -0.90 -10.50 -7.94
N PRO A 66 -1.04 -11.73 -7.46
CA PRO A 66 -1.33 -12.86 -8.33
C PRO A 66 -2.76 -12.78 -8.91
N GLU A 67 -3.02 -13.51 -9.99
CA GLU A 67 -4.27 -13.40 -10.76
C GLU A 67 -5.53 -13.77 -9.96
N ASP A 68 -5.40 -14.59 -8.92
CA ASP A 68 -6.49 -14.94 -8.00
C ASP A 68 -6.99 -13.74 -7.18
N ALA A 69 -6.13 -12.74 -6.96
CA ALA A 69 -6.48 -11.48 -6.31
C ALA A 69 -7.20 -10.50 -7.24
N LYS A 70 -7.47 -10.87 -8.50
CA LYS A 70 -8.09 -9.98 -9.49
C LYS A 70 -9.54 -9.74 -9.15
N LEU A 71 -9.88 -8.47 -8.92
CA LEU A 71 -11.24 -8.05 -8.68
C LEU A 71 -12.07 -8.10 -9.96
N SER A 72 -13.38 -8.29 -9.81
CA SER A 72 -14.34 -8.15 -10.90
C SER A 72 -14.25 -6.74 -11.51
N PRO A 73 -14.45 -6.56 -12.83
CA PRO A 73 -14.53 -5.23 -13.43
C PRO A 73 -15.63 -4.34 -12.84
N ASN A 74 -16.65 -4.93 -12.20
CA ASN A 74 -17.72 -4.18 -11.53
C ASN A 74 -17.41 -3.89 -10.05
N ALA A 75 -16.22 -4.22 -9.56
CA ALA A 75 -15.86 -4.07 -8.15
C ALA A 75 -15.97 -2.63 -7.67
N ASN A 76 -15.54 -1.66 -8.49
CA ASN A 76 -15.69 -0.24 -8.15
C ASN A 76 -17.17 0.15 -8.02
N CYS A 77 -17.99 -0.15 -9.03
CA CYS A 77 -19.44 0.12 -9.00
C CYS A 77 -20.14 -0.55 -7.80
N ASN A 78 -19.80 -1.79 -7.49
CA ASN A 78 -20.35 -2.52 -6.35
C ASN A 78 -19.93 -1.85 -5.02
N PHE A 79 -18.65 -1.48 -4.90
CA PHE A 79 -18.12 -0.77 -3.73
C PHE A 79 -18.86 0.55 -3.49
N LEU A 80 -19.05 1.37 -4.52
CA LEU A 80 -19.78 2.65 -4.42
C LEU A 80 -21.25 2.45 -4.07
N THR A 81 -21.89 1.43 -4.66
CA THR A 81 -23.29 1.09 -4.35
C THR A 81 -23.44 0.65 -2.90
N ASP A 82 -22.51 -0.18 -2.42
CA ASP A 82 -22.46 -0.61 -1.03
C ASP A 82 -22.18 0.56 -0.10
N GLN A 83 -21.23 1.43 -0.43
CA GLN A 83 -20.95 2.63 0.35
C GLN A 83 -22.19 3.54 0.46
N ALA A 84 -22.89 3.78 -0.64
CA ALA A 84 -24.12 4.58 -0.67
C ALA A 84 -25.29 3.94 0.10
N ARG A 85 -25.33 2.61 0.17
CA ARG A 85 -26.30 1.87 0.98
C ARG A 85 -25.98 1.99 2.46
N HIS A 86 -24.72 1.79 2.85
CA HIS A 86 -24.29 1.80 4.25
C HIS A 86 -24.11 3.21 4.83
N SER A 87 -23.95 4.25 4.01
CA SER A 87 -23.91 5.64 4.49
C SER A 87 -25.22 6.09 5.15
N LYS A 88 -26.33 5.38 4.86
CA LYS A 88 -27.66 5.65 5.43
C LYS A 88 -27.88 4.95 6.78
N THR A 89 -27.05 3.96 7.11
CA THR A 89 -27.14 3.20 8.36
C THR A 89 -26.19 3.80 9.39
N GLN A 90 -26.69 4.03 10.60
CA GLN A 90 -25.83 4.51 11.68
C GLN A 90 -24.86 3.42 12.11
N PHE A 91 -23.58 3.77 12.19
CA PHE A 91 -22.55 2.88 12.68
C PHE A 91 -22.83 2.49 14.15
N SER A 92 -22.85 1.19 14.44
CA SER A 92 -23.19 0.69 15.76
C SER A 92 -21.94 0.59 16.66
N TYR A 93 -21.89 1.41 17.72
CA TYR A 93 -20.80 1.33 18.70
C TYR A 93 -20.78 -0.01 19.45
N SER A 94 -21.92 -0.69 19.59
CA SER A 94 -21.97 -1.99 20.25
C SER A 94 -21.20 -3.06 19.47
N GLU A 95 -21.17 -2.96 18.14
CA GLU A 95 -20.41 -3.89 17.27
C GLU A 95 -18.90 -3.72 17.48
N ILE A 96 -18.39 -2.51 17.73
CA ILE A 96 -16.98 -2.31 18.12
C ILE A 96 -16.73 -2.80 19.54
N LEU A 97 -17.56 -2.37 20.49
CA LEU A 97 -17.27 -2.53 21.92
C LEU A 97 -17.43 -3.98 22.39
N TYR A 98 -18.43 -4.68 21.88
CA TYR A 98 -18.73 -6.05 22.27
C TYR A 98 -18.25 -7.07 21.23
N GLY A 99 -18.02 -6.62 19.99
CA GLY A 99 -17.53 -7.47 18.92
C GLY A 99 -18.49 -8.60 18.58
N ASP A 100 -18.00 -9.51 17.76
CA ASP A 100 -18.64 -10.79 17.52
C ASP A 100 -18.07 -11.83 18.50
N GLN A 101 -18.94 -12.55 19.20
CA GLN A 101 -18.55 -13.53 20.21
C GLN A 101 -17.75 -14.69 19.61
N GLU A 102 -18.07 -15.09 18.37
CA GLU A 102 -17.32 -16.13 17.67
C GLU A 102 -15.89 -15.65 17.36
N THR A 103 -15.76 -14.44 16.83
CA THR A 103 -14.46 -13.79 16.58
C THR A 103 -13.62 -13.67 17.86
N ASN A 104 -14.22 -13.25 18.98
CA ASN A 104 -13.54 -13.16 20.26
C ASN A 104 -13.02 -14.51 20.75
N THR A 105 -13.85 -15.56 20.68
CA THR A 105 -13.47 -16.93 21.07
C THR A 105 -12.31 -17.45 20.22
N ARG A 106 -12.34 -17.15 18.91
CA ARG A 106 -11.28 -17.53 17.97
C ARG A 106 -9.98 -16.77 18.24
N LEU A 107 -10.06 -15.47 18.53
CA LEU A 107 -8.89 -14.66 18.90
C LEU A 107 -8.26 -15.16 20.21
N GLU A 108 -9.08 -15.45 21.22
CA GLU A 108 -8.63 -16.01 22.49
C GLU A 108 -7.88 -17.33 22.28
N THR A 109 -8.46 -18.26 21.52
CA THR A 109 -7.82 -19.54 21.18
C THR A 109 -6.45 -19.32 20.51
N ARG A 110 -6.36 -18.35 19.60
CA ARG A 110 -5.12 -18.03 18.89
C ARG A 110 -4.08 -17.35 19.78
N TYR A 111 -4.51 -16.48 20.70
CA TYR A 111 -3.61 -15.87 21.69
C TYR A 111 -3.07 -16.91 22.67
N ILE A 112 -3.91 -17.81 23.17
CA ILE A 112 -3.48 -18.93 24.00
C ILE A 112 -2.41 -19.75 23.26
N HIS A 113 -2.68 -20.14 22.01
CA HIS A 113 -1.70 -20.85 21.20
C HIS A 113 -0.39 -20.06 21.01
N HIS A 114 -0.45 -18.75 20.74
CA HIS A 114 0.77 -17.94 20.60
C HIS A 114 1.58 -17.87 21.89
N ILE A 115 0.94 -17.65 23.04
CA ILE A 115 1.60 -17.61 24.35
C ILE A 115 2.25 -18.97 24.64
N LEU A 116 1.50 -20.06 24.45
CA LEU A 116 2.01 -21.42 24.66
C LEU A 116 3.17 -21.72 23.70
N SER A 117 3.07 -21.34 22.44
CA SER A 117 4.14 -21.53 21.44
C SER A 117 5.41 -20.79 21.85
N VAL A 118 5.32 -19.55 22.34
CA VAL A 118 6.48 -18.81 22.85
C VAL A 118 7.10 -19.51 24.08
N LEU A 119 6.27 -19.98 25.02
CA LEU A 119 6.74 -20.70 26.20
C LEU A 119 7.40 -22.03 25.84
N LEU A 120 6.79 -22.82 24.96
CA LEU A 120 7.29 -24.13 24.52
C LEU A 120 8.60 -24.01 23.72
N ASN A 121 8.77 -22.94 22.94
CA ASN A 121 10.00 -22.64 22.23
C ASN A 121 11.08 -21.97 23.11
N SER A 122 10.79 -21.66 24.37
CA SER A 122 11.76 -21.07 25.29
C SER A 122 12.71 -22.13 25.86
N HIS A 123 13.89 -21.70 26.30
CA HIS A 123 14.93 -22.61 26.78
C HIS A 123 14.47 -23.52 27.93
N ASP A 124 13.62 -22.99 28.82
CA ASP A 124 13.14 -23.68 30.02
C ASP A 124 12.21 -24.86 29.72
N PHE A 125 11.57 -24.88 28.53
CA PHE A 125 10.58 -25.89 28.16
C PHE A 125 11.03 -26.83 27.04
N LEU A 126 12.28 -26.76 26.59
CA LEU A 126 12.83 -27.67 25.57
C LEU A 126 12.71 -29.16 25.93
N GLY A 127 12.70 -29.49 27.23
CA GLY A 127 12.55 -30.86 27.74
C GLY A 127 11.10 -31.32 27.94
N TYR A 128 10.10 -30.50 27.57
CA TYR A 128 8.70 -30.83 27.79
C TYR A 128 8.23 -31.98 26.87
N LYS A 129 7.87 -33.12 27.48
CA LYS A 129 7.58 -34.38 26.76
C LYS A 129 6.37 -34.33 25.83
N HIS A 130 5.46 -33.37 26.02
CA HIS A 130 4.21 -33.27 25.26
C HIS A 130 4.19 -32.07 24.33
N HIS A 131 5.36 -31.60 23.90
CA HIS A 131 5.50 -30.47 22.98
C HIS A 131 4.62 -30.60 21.73
N ASP A 132 4.48 -31.81 21.20
CA ASP A 132 3.74 -32.08 19.95
C ASP A 132 2.30 -32.59 20.17
N ALA A 133 1.75 -32.43 21.38
CA ALA A 133 0.39 -32.90 21.66
C ALA A 133 -0.65 -32.20 20.78
N ASP A 134 -1.68 -32.93 20.34
CA ASP A 134 -2.72 -32.43 19.43
C ASP A 134 -3.43 -31.16 19.96
N ILE A 135 -3.58 -31.02 21.27
CA ILE A 135 -4.21 -29.85 21.91
C ILE A 135 -3.37 -28.57 21.80
N LEU A 136 -2.07 -28.70 21.55
CA LEU A 136 -1.12 -27.59 21.40
C LEU A 136 -0.91 -27.20 19.93
N GLN A 137 -1.55 -27.92 19.00
CA GLN A 137 -1.48 -27.61 17.58
C GLN A 137 -2.14 -26.27 17.28
N GLN A 138 -1.68 -25.66 16.18
CA GLN A 138 -2.21 -24.38 15.74
C GLN A 138 -3.71 -24.48 15.44
N PRO A 139 -4.54 -23.54 15.92
CA PRO A 139 -5.95 -23.51 15.58
C PRO A 139 -6.14 -23.31 14.07
N PRO A 140 -7.25 -23.81 13.49
CA PRO A 140 -7.49 -23.75 12.06
C PRO A 140 -7.49 -22.29 11.57
N PRO A 141 -6.89 -22.02 10.40
CA PRO A 141 -6.87 -20.68 9.83
C PRO A 141 -8.27 -20.29 9.35
N VAL A 142 -8.53 -18.97 9.36
CA VAL A 142 -9.82 -18.40 8.98
C VAL A 142 -9.85 -18.08 7.50
N ASN A 143 -8.91 -17.24 7.07
CA ASN A 143 -8.71 -16.81 5.69
C ASN A 143 -7.21 -16.97 5.42
N GLU A 144 -6.76 -18.23 5.30
CA GLU A 144 -5.38 -18.49 4.93
C GLU A 144 -5.13 -17.96 3.52
N LEU A 145 -4.13 -17.11 3.37
CA LEU A 145 -3.72 -16.66 2.04
C LEU A 145 -3.05 -17.83 1.31
N PRO A 146 -3.32 -18.00 0.02
CA PRO A 146 -2.72 -19.08 -0.74
C PRO A 146 -1.20 -18.90 -0.79
N CYS A 147 -0.47 -20.00 -0.58
CA CYS A 147 0.99 -20.03 -0.54
C CYS A 147 1.56 -20.72 -1.79
N GLY A 148 2.85 -20.53 -2.07
CA GLY A 148 3.59 -21.23 -3.13
C GLY A 148 4.13 -20.32 -4.23
N SER A 149 4.85 -20.91 -5.19
CA SER A 149 5.55 -20.17 -6.25
C SER A 149 4.64 -19.31 -7.13
N ASN A 150 3.36 -19.69 -7.25
CA ASN A 150 2.37 -18.99 -8.07
C ASN A 150 1.73 -17.80 -7.34
N HIS A 151 1.96 -17.65 -6.03
CA HIS A 151 1.38 -16.59 -5.19
C HIS A 151 2.44 -15.58 -4.71
N ILE A 152 3.60 -15.55 -5.38
CA ILE A 152 4.69 -14.61 -5.06
C ILE A 152 4.33 -13.22 -5.60
N ILE A 153 4.23 -12.25 -4.70
CA ILE A 153 4.01 -10.84 -5.04
C ILE A 153 5.29 -10.27 -5.64
N GLN A 154 5.18 -9.56 -6.76
CA GLN A 154 6.30 -8.86 -7.38
C GLN A 154 6.30 -7.39 -6.97
N GLN A 155 7.46 -6.87 -6.58
CA GLN A 155 7.63 -5.49 -6.15
C GLN A 155 8.43 -4.71 -7.20
N HIS A 156 7.90 -3.55 -7.58
CA HIS A 156 8.60 -2.64 -8.49
C HIS A 156 8.62 -1.22 -7.94
N ILE A 157 9.80 -0.60 -7.98
CA ILE A 157 10.05 0.74 -7.43
C ILE A 157 9.96 1.76 -8.58
N PHE A 158 9.21 2.83 -8.35
CA PHE A 158 9.09 3.92 -9.32
C PHE A 158 10.32 4.83 -9.35
N LYS A 159 10.44 5.63 -10.41
CA LYS A 159 11.40 6.74 -10.43
C LYS A 159 10.94 7.81 -9.44
N THR A 160 11.83 8.29 -8.60
CA THR A 160 11.53 9.38 -7.65
C THR A 160 11.00 10.61 -8.38
N GLN A 161 10.07 11.34 -7.76
CA GLN A 161 9.55 12.60 -8.27
C GLN A 161 10.00 13.76 -7.38
N ASP A 162 10.61 14.78 -7.99
CA ASP A 162 11.11 16.00 -7.32
C ASP A 162 9.97 17.00 -7.04
N GLN A 163 8.89 16.50 -6.47
CA GLN A 163 7.76 17.30 -6.00
C GLN A 163 7.72 17.16 -4.47
N GLU A 164 7.38 18.22 -3.75
CA GLU A 164 7.29 18.18 -2.29
C GLU A 164 5.82 18.04 -1.88
N GLU A 165 5.45 17.05 -1.08
CA GLU A 165 4.07 16.83 -0.64
C GLU A 165 3.67 17.80 0.49
N ALA A 166 3.57 19.09 0.20
CA ALA A 166 3.11 20.08 1.18
C ALA A 166 1.61 20.41 1.04
N SER A 167 1.01 20.08 -0.11
CA SER A 167 -0.35 20.47 -0.46
C SER A 167 -1.13 19.39 -1.19
N TYR A 168 -2.45 19.56 -1.25
CA TYR A 168 -3.36 18.72 -2.03
C TYR A 168 -3.03 18.72 -3.53
N ASP A 169 -2.79 19.89 -4.13
CA ASP A 169 -2.39 20.02 -5.55
C ASP A 169 -1.12 19.23 -5.88
N ARG A 170 -0.17 19.14 -4.94
CA ARG A 170 1.06 18.38 -5.15
C ARG A 170 0.86 16.87 -5.00
N ASN A 171 -0.06 16.42 -4.13
CA ASN A 171 -0.49 15.03 -4.10
C ASN A 171 -1.13 14.62 -5.43
N ASP A 172 -2.02 15.45 -5.96
CA ASP A 172 -2.68 15.18 -7.25
C ASP A 172 -1.64 15.08 -8.39
N LYS A 173 -0.66 15.99 -8.42
CA LYS A 173 0.47 15.91 -9.36
C LYS A 173 1.33 14.66 -9.19
N ALA A 174 1.53 14.20 -7.95
CA ALA A 174 2.26 12.96 -7.69
C ALA A 174 1.51 11.76 -8.28
N ILE A 175 0.19 11.65 -8.05
CA ILE A 175 -0.69 10.62 -8.62
C ILE A 175 -0.60 10.60 -10.14
N LEU A 176 -0.76 11.77 -10.78
CA LEU A 176 -0.62 11.90 -12.23
C LEU A 176 0.77 11.50 -12.72
N GLY A 177 1.83 11.83 -11.97
CA GLY A 177 3.18 11.41 -12.28
C GLY A 177 3.37 9.90 -12.19
N TRP A 178 2.77 9.23 -11.21
CA TRP A 178 2.78 7.76 -11.10
C TRP A 178 2.02 7.12 -12.25
N PHE A 179 0.85 7.63 -12.58
CA PHE A 179 0.04 7.14 -13.69
C PHE A 179 0.76 7.27 -15.04
N ARG A 180 1.47 8.39 -15.27
CA ARG A 180 2.36 8.53 -16.44
C ARG A 180 3.45 7.48 -16.46
N GLN A 181 4.09 7.21 -15.32
CA GLN A 181 5.11 6.16 -15.22
C GLN A 181 4.54 4.76 -15.48
N LEU A 182 3.26 4.52 -15.14
CA LEU A 182 2.54 3.28 -15.43
C LEU A 182 2.01 3.17 -16.88
N GLY A 183 2.05 4.25 -17.65
CA GLY A 183 1.42 4.33 -18.98
C GLY A 183 -0.09 4.55 -18.95
N ILE A 184 -0.66 4.87 -17.78
CA ILE A 184 -2.08 5.19 -17.57
C ILE A 184 -2.27 6.69 -17.81
N SER A 185 -2.13 7.15 -19.06
CA SER A 185 -2.16 8.58 -19.37
C SER A 185 -3.13 8.99 -20.47
N SER A 186 -3.66 8.04 -21.25
CA SER A 186 -4.67 8.34 -22.27
C SER A 186 -6.05 8.48 -21.64
N GLU A 187 -6.91 9.30 -22.25
CA GLU A 187 -8.29 9.51 -21.79
C GLU A 187 -9.08 8.19 -21.63
N GLU A 188 -8.88 7.25 -22.56
CA GLU A 188 -9.48 5.92 -22.48
C GLU A 188 -9.02 5.14 -21.24
N GLN A 189 -7.73 5.20 -20.88
CA GLN A 189 -7.19 4.53 -19.71
C GLN A 189 -7.64 5.18 -18.41
N LEU A 190 -7.75 6.51 -18.37
CA LEU A 190 -8.29 7.23 -17.22
C LEU A 190 -9.76 6.89 -17.00
N LYS A 191 -10.55 6.88 -18.08
CA LYS A 191 -11.95 6.48 -18.05
C LYS A 191 -12.11 5.03 -17.58
N LYS A 192 -11.30 4.11 -18.12
CA LYS A 192 -11.28 2.70 -17.68
C LYS A 192 -10.95 2.59 -16.19
N THR A 193 -9.95 3.34 -15.73
CA THR A 193 -9.56 3.36 -14.32
C THR A 193 -10.68 3.84 -13.42
N GLY A 194 -11.35 4.93 -13.78
CA GLY A 194 -12.49 5.43 -13.02
C GLY A 194 -13.69 4.48 -12.96
N LEU A 195 -13.88 3.61 -13.96
CA LEU A 195 -15.06 2.74 -14.04
C LEU A 195 -14.81 1.32 -13.54
N GLU A 196 -13.65 0.75 -13.84
CA GLU A 196 -13.38 -0.69 -13.66
C GLU A 196 -12.44 -0.99 -12.50
N HIS A 197 -11.57 -0.05 -12.13
CA HIS A 197 -10.51 -0.32 -11.16
C HIS A 197 -10.90 0.17 -9.76
N LEU A 198 -10.52 -0.63 -8.77
CA LEU A 198 -10.48 -0.25 -7.37
C LEU A 198 -9.05 -0.49 -6.85
N ILE A 199 -8.28 0.58 -6.76
CA ILE A 199 -6.85 0.59 -6.46
C ILE A 199 -6.67 0.90 -4.98
N VAL A 200 -6.12 -0.07 -4.24
CA VAL A 200 -5.71 0.16 -2.85
C VAL A 200 -4.44 0.99 -2.86
N TRP A 201 -4.52 2.15 -2.21
CA TRP A 201 -3.45 3.14 -2.19
C TRP A 201 -2.91 3.32 -0.77
N PHE A 202 -1.68 2.88 -0.55
CA PHE A 202 -1.03 2.89 0.75
C PHE A 202 -0.15 4.13 0.96
N GLY A 203 -0.11 4.59 2.21
CA GLY A 203 0.85 5.56 2.73
C GLY A 203 0.82 5.58 4.26
N ASP A 204 1.85 6.12 4.90
CA ASP A 204 1.62 7.38 5.60
C ASP A 204 0.24 7.70 6.20
N GLN A 205 0.12 7.95 7.51
CA GLN A 205 -1.10 8.55 8.05
C GLN A 205 -1.39 9.89 7.37
N LEU A 206 -0.37 10.73 7.21
CA LEU A 206 -0.52 12.06 6.62
C LEU A 206 -0.90 11.97 5.14
N THR A 207 -0.24 11.10 4.38
CA THR A 207 -0.57 10.90 2.95
C THR A 207 -1.95 10.25 2.77
N ALA A 208 -2.34 9.26 3.59
CA ALA A 208 -3.68 8.69 3.55
C ALA A 208 -4.76 9.72 3.89
N GLU A 209 -4.54 10.58 4.89
CA GLU A 209 -5.45 11.69 5.21
C GLU A 209 -5.54 12.72 4.08
N ARG A 210 -4.43 13.02 3.42
CA ARG A 210 -4.40 13.95 2.28
C ARG A 210 -5.17 13.39 1.07
N LEU A 211 -5.01 12.12 0.76
CA LEU A 211 -5.78 11.45 -0.29
C LEU A 211 -7.28 11.45 0.03
N ARG A 212 -7.67 11.22 1.29
CA ARG A 212 -9.07 11.36 1.72
C ARG A 212 -9.56 12.80 1.63
N GLY A 213 -8.72 13.78 1.92
CA GLY A 213 -9.02 15.19 1.76
C GLY A 213 -9.25 15.55 0.29
N LEU A 214 -8.40 15.06 -0.62
CA LEU A 214 -8.59 15.18 -2.07
C LEU A 214 -9.92 14.60 -2.50
N TRP A 215 -10.25 13.38 -2.07
CA TRP A 215 -11.55 12.76 -2.39
C TRP A 215 -12.74 13.65 -2.00
N ARG A 216 -12.69 14.29 -0.81
CA ARG A 216 -13.72 15.26 -0.39
C ARG A 216 -13.73 16.51 -1.26
N HIS A 217 -12.57 17.01 -1.68
CA HIS A 217 -12.52 18.17 -2.58
C HIS A 217 -13.10 17.86 -3.96
N HIS A 218 -12.87 16.65 -4.46
CA HIS A 218 -13.29 16.20 -5.78
C HIS A 218 -14.69 15.57 -5.83
N HIS A 219 -15.40 15.48 -4.70
CA HIS A 219 -16.70 14.77 -4.62
C HIS A 219 -17.81 15.31 -5.55
N GLU A 220 -17.71 16.58 -5.98
CA GLU A 220 -18.67 17.23 -6.89
C GLU A 220 -18.24 17.16 -8.38
N ASP A 221 -17.10 16.55 -8.69
CA ASP A 221 -16.62 16.43 -10.06
C ASP A 221 -17.57 15.58 -10.91
N ILE A 222 -17.53 15.76 -12.23
CA ILE A 222 -18.57 15.23 -13.15
C ILE A 222 -18.43 13.72 -13.40
N ASN A 223 -17.24 13.14 -13.18
CA ASN A 223 -16.96 11.74 -13.50
C ASN A 223 -16.18 11.03 -12.39
N SER A 224 -16.33 9.70 -12.35
CA SER A 224 -15.78 8.84 -11.29
C SER A 224 -14.23 8.85 -11.24
N TYR A 225 -13.57 9.11 -12.37
CA TYR A 225 -12.11 9.26 -12.39
C TYR A 225 -11.67 10.51 -11.62
N ASN A 226 -12.27 11.66 -11.93
CA ASN A 226 -11.98 12.95 -11.30
C ASN A 226 -12.41 12.94 -9.83
N GLN A 227 -13.55 12.32 -9.50
CA GLN A 227 -14.00 12.12 -8.12
C GLN A 227 -13.05 11.21 -7.31
N MET A 228 -12.12 10.50 -7.97
CA MET A 228 -11.18 9.57 -7.34
C MET A 228 -11.82 8.34 -6.69
N ASP A 229 -13.03 7.96 -7.10
CA ASP A 229 -13.76 6.81 -6.54
C ASP A 229 -13.05 5.47 -6.72
N TRP A 230 -12.20 5.39 -7.74
CA TRP A 230 -11.37 4.23 -8.04
C TRP A 230 -10.27 4.00 -6.99
N MET A 231 -10.03 4.94 -6.07
CA MET A 231 -8.95 4.87 -5.10
C MET A 231 -9.48 4.51 -3.71
N LEU A 232 -8.81 3.58 -3.03
CA LEU A 232 -9.05 3.25 -1.62
C LEU A 232 -7.84 3.65 -0.75
N PRO A 233 -7.83 4.87 -0.16
CA PRO A 233 -6.75 5.33 0.71
C PRO A 233 -6.66 4.51 2.00
N THR A 234 -5.59 3.73 2.11
CA THR A 234 -5.36 2.80 3.20
C THR A 234 -4.11 3.19 3.97
N PHE A 235 -4.22 3.19 5.29
CA PHE A 235 -3.05 3.40 6.14
C PHE A 235 -2.08 2.22 6.00
N GLY A 236 -0.85 2.52 5.62
CA GLY A 236 0.22 1.54 5.45
C GLY A 236 0.75 1.08 6.79
N TRP A 237 0.11 0.07 7.39
CA TRP A 237 0.57 -0.57 8.63
C TRP A 237 2.05 -0.98 8.61
N PHE A 238 2.58 -1.32 7.43
CA PHE A 238 4.01 -1.60 7.23
C PHE A 238 4.91 -0.45 7.70
N ARG A 239 4.52 0.81 7.46
CA ARG A 239 5.29 1.96 7.98
C ARG A 239 5.16 2.14 9.47
N LEU A 240 4.00 1.84 10.04
CA LEU A 240 3.84 1.86 11.49
C LEU A 240 4.80 0.83 12.13
N VAL A 241 4.87 -0.37 11.55
CA VAL A 241 5.80 -1.42 12.00
C VAL A 241 7.26 -0.98 11.84
N MET A 242 7.64 -0.39 10.70
CA MET A 242 9.00 0.14 10.49
C MET A 242 9.32 1.33 11.42
N ALA A 243 8.35 2.17 11.75
CA ALA A 243 8.51 3.27 12.71
C ALA A 243 8.69 2.76 14.14
N PHE A 244 8.01 1.66 14.52
CA PHE A 244 8.18 1.01 15.82
C PHE A 244 9.42 0.11 15.92
N ALA A 245 9.97 -0.33 14.79
CA ALA A 245 11.19 -1.14 14.73
C ALA A 245 12.49 -0.31 14.82
N ASN A 246 12.39 1.03 14.83
CA ASN A 246 13.52 1.94 15.01
C ASN A 246 13.77 2.30 16.47
#